data_AF-A0A6N9NZ58-F1
#
_entry.id   AF-A0A6N9NZ58-F1
#
_cell.length_a   1.000
_cell.length_b   1.000
_cell.length_c   1.000
_cell.angle_alpha   90.00
_cell.angle_beta   90.00
_cell.angle_gamma   90.00
#
_symmetry.space_group_name_H-M   'P 1'
#
loop_
_entity.id
_entity.type
_entity.pdbx_description
1 polymer ?
#
loop_
_entity_poly.entity_id
_entity_poly.type
_entity_poly.pdbx_seq_one_letter_code
_entity_poly.pdbx_strand_id
1 'polypeptide(L)' 'MCNLSKGVEERGIAIGLERGLERGIEITTLNAIRNLMETLKLTEEQAMEVLKVPEEEKVKYAGMLKG' A
#
# COMPACT_ATOMS: atom_id res chain seq x y z
N MET A 1 -2.68 -15.70 -35.40
CA MET A 1 -2.76 -14.49 -34.55
C MET A 1 -3.39 -14.73 -33.17
N CYS A 2 -4.05 -15.87 -32.88
CA CYS A 2 -4.68 -16.14 -31.58
C CYS A 2 -3.73 -16.23 -30.37
N ASN A 3 -2.46 -16.59 -30.56
CA ASN A 3 -1.53 -16.74 -29.44
C ASN A 3 -0.99 -15.40 -28.92
N LEU A 4 -0.93 -14.37 -29.77
CA LEU A 4 -0.43 -13.06 -29.38
C LEU A 4 -1.46 -12.30 -28.54
N SER A 5 -2.75 -12.37 -28.88
CA SER A 5 -3.81 -11.70 -28.10
C SER A 5 -3.94 -12.31 -26.71
N LYS A 6 -3.88 -13.64 -26.60
CA LYS A 6 -3.90 -14.35 -25.30
C LYS A 6 -2.71 -13.96 -24.42
N GLY A 7 -1.50 -13.91 -25.00
CA GLY A 7 -0.31 -13.50 -24.26
C GLY A 7 -0.35 -12.03 -23.80
N VAL A 8 -0.99 -11.13 -24.55
CA VAL A 8 -1.19 -9.73 -24.14
C VAL A 8 -2.22 -9.64 -23.01
N GLU A 9 -3.33 -10.37 -23.12
CA GLU A 9 -4.38 -10.42 -22.09
C GLU A 9 -3.86 -10.98 -20.75
N GLU A 10 -3.15 -12.10 -20.78
CA GLU A 10 -2.55 -12.72 -19.59
C GLU A 10 -1.56 -11.77 -18.89
N ARG A 11 -0.72 -11.07 -19.66
CA ARG A 11 0.19 -10.05 -19.12
C ARG A 11 -0.56 -8.87 -18.52
N GLY A 12 -1.61 -8.40 -19.19
CA GLY A 12 -2.44 -7.31 -18.69
C GLY A 12 -3.08 -7.64 -17.35
N ILE A 13 -3.63 -8.85 -17.22
CA ILE A 13 -4.22 -9.35 -15.96
C ILE A 13 -3.16 -9.44 -14.87
N ALA A 14 -1.99 -10.01 -15.16
CA ALA A 14 -0.91 -10.15 -14.19
C ALA A 14 -0.44 -8.78 -13.65
N ILE A 15 -0.18 -7.81 -14.54
CA ILE A 15 0.22 -6.45 -14.17
C ILE A 15 -0.89 -5.75 -13.38
N GLY A 16 -2.15 -5.92 -13.78
CA GLY A 16 -3.30 -5.34 -13.09
C GLY A 16 -3.46 -5.88 -11.67
N LEU A 17 -3.31 -7.19 -11.49
CA LEU A 17 -3.39 -7.84 -10.18
C LEU A 17 -2.24 -7.39 -9.27
N GLU A 18 -1.00 -7.39 -9.77
CA GLU A 18 0.18 -6.95 -9.03
C GLU A 18 0.02 -5.51 -8.52
N ARG A 19 -0.31 -4.58 -9.42
CA ARG A 19 -0.54 -3.16 -9.06
C ARG A 19 -1.73 -2.98 -8.13
N GLY A 20 -2.79 -3.78 -8.32
CA GLY A 20 -3.99 -3.73 -7.49
C GLY A 20 -3.69 -4.16 -6.05
N LEU A 21 -2.93 -5.24 -5.88
CA LEU A 21 -2.52 -5.74 -4.58
C LEU A 21 -1.58 -4.74 -3.88
N GLU A 22 -0.59 -4.21 -4.59
CA GLU A 22 0.35 -3.21 -4.04
C GLU A 22 -0.39 -1.98 -3.52
N ARG A 23 -1.27 -1.38 -4.34
CA ARG A 23 -2.09 -0.23 -3.94
C ARG A 23 -3.04 -0.56 -2.79
N GLY A 24 -3.62 -1.75 -2.80
CA GLY A 24 -4.52 -2.21 -1.74
C GLY A 24 -3.82 -2.29 -0.38
N ILE A 25 -2.59 -2.83 -0.37
CA ILE A 25 -1.74 -2.89 0.84
C ILE A 25 -1.42 -1.47 1.32
N GLU A 26 -0.96 -0.59 0.43
CA GLU A 26 -0.62 0.79 0.78
C GLU A 26 -1.79 1.55 1.41
N ILE A 27 -2.97 1.51 0.77
CA ILE A 27 -4.18 2.20 1.24
C ILE A 27 -4.61 1.64 2.60
N THR A 28 -4.58 0.32 2.75
CA THR A 28 -5.00 -0.34 4.00
C THR A 28 -4.07 0.00 5.15
N THR A 29 -2.75 -0.04 4.92
CA THR A 29 -1.75 0.36 5.92
C THR A 29 -1.88 1.84 6.29
N LEU A 30 -2.04 2.73 5.31
CA LEU A 30 -2.22 4.15 5.55
C LEU A 30 -3.46 4.45 6.40
N ASN A 31 -4.58 3.78 6.10
CA ASN A 31 -5.80 3.91 6.89
C ASN A 31 -5.63 3.36 8.31
N ALA A 32 -4.94 2.23 8.47
CA ALA A 32 -4.63 1.70 9.79
C ALA A 32 -3.79 2.69 10.63
N ILE A 33 -2.77 3.32 10.03
CA ILE A 33 -1.96 4.36 10.69
C ILE A 33 -2.85 5.53 11.12
N ARG A 34 -3.68 6.07 10.21
CA ARG A 34 -4.61 7.17 10.52
C ARG A 34 -5.58 6.83 11.65
N ASN A 35 -6.17 5.63 11.60
CA ASN A 35 -7.11 5.17 12.62
C ASN A 35 -6.46 5.06 14.00
N LEU A 36 -5.21 4.58 14.08
CA LEU A 36 -4.44 4.52 15.32
C LEU A 36 -4.11 5.92 15.86
N MET A 37 -3.68 6.84 14.99
CA MET A 37 -3.44 8.23 15.36
C MET A 37 -4.72 8.89 15.90
N GLU A 38 -5.87 8.68 15.24
CA GLU A 38 -7.13 9.28 15.63
C GLU A 38 -7.68 8.69 16.94
N THR A 39 -7.71 7.36 17.05
CA THR A 39 -8.38 6.64 18.14
C THR A 39 -7.54 6.65 19.41
N LEU A 40 -6.22 6.43 19.28
CA LEU A 40 -5.31 6.30 20.41
C LEU A 40 -4.45 7.56 20.63
N LYS A 41 -4.66 8.61 19.83
CA LYS A 41 -3.91 9.87 19.90
C LYS A 41 -2.40 9.69 19.75
N LEU A 42 -1.99 8.68 18.98
CA LEU A 42 -0.59 8.40 18.69
C LEU A 42 -0.03 9.39 17.67
N THR A 43 1.28 9.64 17.74
CA THR A 43 1.99 10.27 16.64
C THR A 43 2.07 9.31 15.44
N GLU A 44 2.38 9.86 14.27
CA GLU A 44 2.62 9.08 13.05
C GLU A 44 3.67 7.97 13.29
N GLU A 45 4.81 8.33 13.89
CA GLU A 45 5.90 7.41 14.17
C GLU A 45 5.48 6.28 15.12
N GLN A 46 4.77 6.63 16.20
CA GLN A 46 4.23 5.64 17.15
C GLN A 46 3.22 4.70 16.51
N ALA A 47 2.33 5.21 15.64
CA ALA A 47 1.36 4.38 14.94
C ALA A 47 2.05 3.39 13.97
N MET A 48 3.12 3.83 13.28
CA MET A 48 3.93 2.97 12.41
C MET A 48 4.71 1.92 13.21
N GLU A 49 5.21 2.25 14.40
CA GLU A 49 5.84 1.29 15.31
C GLU A 49 4.86 0.22 15.80
N VAL A 50 3.64 0.61 16.18
CA VAL A 50 2.58 -0.32 16.60
C VAL A 50 2.24 -1.32 15.48
N LEU A 51 2.16 -0.84 14.23
CA LEU A 51 1.91 -1.68 13.06
C LEU A 51 3.16 -2.43 12.58
N LYS A 52 4.33 -2.19 13.20
CA LYS A 52 5.62 -2.76 12.80
C LYS A 52 5.94 -2.50 11.33
N VAL A 53 5.66 -1.30 10.86
CA VAL A 53 6.04 -0.86 9.52
C VAL A 53 7.57 -0.91 9.41
N PRO A 54 8.13 -1.59 8.37
CA PRO A 54 9.56 -1.62 8.14
C PRO A 54 10.16 -0.21 8.02
N GLU A 55 11.38 -0.01 8.50
CA GLU A 55 12.03 1.30 8.54
C GLU A 55 12.14 1.91 7.14
N GLU A 56 12.45 1.08 6.13
CA GLU A 56 12.51 1.49 4.73
C GLU A 56 11.18 2.00 4.16
N GLU A 57 10.04 1.59 4.73
CA GLU A 57 8.71 2.00 4.29
C GLU A 57 8.16 3.19 5.08
N LYS A 58 8.71 3.50 6.27
CA LYS A 58 8.22 4.63 7.08
C LYS A 58 8.26 5.95 6.30
N VAL A 59 9.33 6.19 5.53
CA VAL A 59 9.47 7.41 4.70
C VAL A 59 8.35 7.51 3.65
N LYS A 60 7.95 6.38 3.07
CA LYS A 60 6.87 6.31 2.09
C LYS A 60 5.53 6.71 2.74
N TYR A 61 5.16 6.06 3.83
CA TYR A 61 3.89 6.37 4.51
C TYR A 61 3.88 7.78 5.10
N ALA A 62 5.01 8.27 5.60
CA ALA A 62 5.17 9.66 6.04
C ALA A 62 4.88 10.69 4.94
N GLY A 63 5.35 10.42 3.72
CA GLY A 63 5.01 11.23 2.55
C GLY A 63 3.52 11.18 2.24
N MET A 64 2.90 10.01 2.32
CA MET A 64 1.48 9.80 2.01
C MET A 64 0.52 10.40 3.05
N LEU A 65 0.96 10.57 4.31
CA LEU A 65 0.15 11.18 5.37
C LEU A 65 0.11 12.71 5.31
N LYS A 66 1.09 13.34 4.65
CA LYS A 66 1.17 14.80 4.48
C LYS A 66 0.37 15.33 3.28
N GLY A 67 -0.13 14.43 2.44
CA GLY A 67 -0.95 14.74 1.25
C GLY A 67 -2.44 14.81 1.54
#